data_AF-A0A166A8P2-F1
#
_entry.id   AF-A0A166A8P2-F1
#
_cell.length_a   1.000
_cell.length_b   1.000
_cell.length_c   1.000
_cell.angle_alpha   90.00
_cell.angle_beta   90.00
_cell.angle_gamma   90.00
#
_symmetry.space_group_name_H-M   'P 1'
#
loop_
_entity.id
_entity.type
_entity.pdbx_description
1 polymer ?
#
loop_
_entity_poly.entity_id
_entity_poly.type
_entity_poly.pdbx_seq_one_letter_code
_entity_poly.pdbx_strand_id
1 'polypeptide(L)'
;MESVNNGKEKLENAVRTCLIEINKLKSELAILENENHNLKHNTECEKSISLKEDEIIELKTSLAEKESFILNQEEKISNQKGKIEELSNIKNSFEDIKNSLERDLNKFKTTELGNYNKKFQDALESIVEKENSIKTLNKEKNELKEKIVELQSNITSKETILNLQNEINSKDLVIKELKYNKDDESLVSTLRQEIKSKNQRIEELEHIKSSFDDIRSSLENDLEHLKKEELTKANNELKSALDTIVDKDKLITELNNKARINNEKIESLNIEVESKIAEIKKLKTDCVSREELASLKSEIKEKDSKISKLEKIKGLFSDLDNIHQSPQLSQSHQSLQSSQSSQSYQLSLDSANVEDSIRNDLNISNNALSECQNKILKLQEDLKLTSQKNKVYENEISNYKNKINVFEENAKSHENEIKEYLDNINKQNDLIDELKKYKKYFYALTAPPLKNLSSFQSQVYNLVPETPTEINELFEFIRDTAFSSLTLSNLNNVLKSLENKGFMTHSEDDDKILWSKLSIE
;
A
#
# COMPACT_ATOMS: atom_id res chain seq x y z
N MET A 1 35.49 -115.22 82.97
CA MET A 1 35.71 -113.88 83.56
C MET A 1 36.49 -112.91 82.64
N GLU A 2 37.03 -113.34 81.48
CA GLU A 2 37.73 -112.45 80.52
C GLU A 2 36.82 -111.77 79.47
N SER A 3 35.62 -112.28 79.18
CA SER A 3 34.75 -111.69 78.14
C SER A 3 33.90 -110.50 78.60
N VAL A 4 33.71 -110.32 79.91
CA VAL A 4 32.90 -109.22 80.48
C VAL A 4 33.73 -107.92 80.61
N ASN A 5 35.05 -108.03 80.80
CA ASN A 5 35.94 -106.86 80.91
C ASN A 5 36.26 -106.23 79.54
N ASN A 6 36.46 -107.07 78.49
CA ASN A 6 36.71 -106.60 77.13
C ASN A 6 35.47 -105.91 76.50
N GLY A 7 34.26 -106.34 76.87
CA GLY A 7 33.02 -105.67 76.45
C GLY A 7 32.84 -104.29 77.11
N LYS A 8 33.24 -104.16 78.37
CA LYS A 8 33.17 -102.90 79.12
C LYS A 8 34.17 -101.87 78.58
N GLU A 9 35.40 -102.28 78.27
CA GLU A 9 36.44 -101.41 77.71
C GLU A 9 36.14 -100.95 76.26
N LYS A 10 35.56 -101.83 75.43
CA LYS A 10 35.08 -101.45 74.08
C LYS A 10 33.90 -100.47 74.14
N LEU A 11 32.97 -100.67 75.07
CA LEU A 11 31.86 -99.75 75.28
C LEU A 11 32.36 -98.39 75.79
N GLU A 12 33.32 -98.39 76.72
CA GLU A 12 33.91 -97.16 77.27
C GLU A 12 34.69 -96.36 76.21
N ASN A 13 35.42 -97.04 75.32
CA ASN A 13 36.06 -96.39 74.17
C ASN A 13 35.04 -95.88 73.14
N ALA A 14 33.98 -96.64 72.83
CA ALA A 14 32.92 -96.15 71.95
C ALA A 14 32.21 -94.91 72.53
N VAL A 15 31.94 -94.92 73.84
CA VAL A 15 31.35 -93.77 74.56
C VAL A 15 32.30 -92.57 74.54
N ARG A 16 33.61 -92.76 74.75
CA ARG A 16 34.60 -91.67 74.61
C ARG A 16 34.65 -91.12 73.19
N THR A 17 34.67 -91.97 72.17
CA THR A 17 34.66 -91.53 70.76
C THR A 17 33.39 -90.75 70.43
N CYS A 18 32.21 -91.24 70.86
CA CYS A 18 30.96 -90.51 70.70
C CYS A 18 30.96 -89.17 71.45
N LEU A 19 31.51 -89.11 72.67
CA LEU A 19 31.63 -87.86 73.43
C LEU A 19 32.55 -86.84 72.76
N ILE A 20 33.66 -87.31 72.18
CA ILE A 20 34.59 -86.45 71.42
C ILE A 20 33.89 -85.91 70.15
N GLU A 21 33.18 -86.78 69.42
CA GLU A 21 32.45 -86.39 68.21
C GLU A 21 31.31 -85.42 68.53
N ILE A 22 30.56 -85.66 69.61
CA ILE A 22 29.51 -84.75 70.09
C ILE A 22 30.09 -83.40 70.48
N ASN A 23 31.23 -83.37 71.17
CA ASN A 23 31.88 -82.11 71.54
C ASN A 23 32.41 -81.36 70.32
N LYS A 24 32.94 -82.08 69.32
CA LYS A 24 33.37 -81.50 68.04
C LYS A 24 32.20 -80.92 67.26
N LEU A 25 31.12 -81.68 67.10
CA LEU A 25 29.88 -81.23 66.47
C LEU A 25 29.27 -80.03 67.19
N LYS A 26 29.30 -80.02 68.53
CA LYS A 26 28.83 -78.88 69.33
C LYS A 26 29.68 -77.62 69.11
N SER A 27 30.99 -77.79 68.96
CA SER A 27 31.90 -76.69 68.62
C SER A 27 31.65 -76.16 67.21
N GLU A 28 31.47 -77.05 66.22
CA GLU A 28 31.14 -76.67 64.84
C GLU A 28 29.78 -75.96 64.76
N LEU A 29 28.79 -76.46 65.50
CA LEU A 29 27.45 -75.88 65.56
C LEU A 29 27.48 -74.47 66.20
N ALA A 30 28.28 -74.27 67.26
CA ALA A 30 28.49 -72.95 67.85
C ALA A 30 29.20 -71.97 66.90
N ILE A 31 30.15 -72.44 66.09
CA ILE A 31 30.81 -71.62 65.06
C ILE A 31 29.80 -71.22 63.98
N LEU A 32 29.02 -72.17 63.46
CA LEU A 32 28.00 -71.93 62.44
C LEU A 32 26.88 -71.02 62.94
N GLU A 33 26.47 -71.15 64.20
CA GLU A 33 25.49 -70.24 64.82
C GLU A 33 26.04 -68.80 64.92
N ASN A 34 27.31 -68.65 65.28
CA ASN A 34 27.96 -67.34 65.34
C ASN A 34 28.14 -66.71 63.95
N GLU A 35 28.54 -67.51 62.95
CA GLU A 35 28.62 -67.06 61.55
C GLU A 35 27.24 -66.65 61.01
N ASN A 36 26.20 -67.44 61.27
CA ASN A 36 24.83 -67.11 60.87
C ASN A 36 24.29 -65.86 61.57
N HIS A 37 24.63 -65.66 62.86
CA HIS A 37 24.32 -64.44 63.59
C HIS A 37 24.99 -63.21 62.96
N ASN A 38 26.28 -63.32 62.60
CA ASN A 38 27.01 -62.23 61.94
C ASN A 38 26.49 -61.92 60.53
N LEU A 39 26.08 -62.95 59.77
CA LEU A 39 25.47 -62.77 58.45
C LEU A 39 24.08 -62.10 58.54
N LYS A 40 23.25 -62.47 59.53
CA LYS A 40 21.95 -61.82 59.79
C LYS A 40 22.08 -60.39 60.28
N HIS A 41 23.16 -60.06 60.98
CA HIS A 41 23.45 -58.70 61.46
C HIS A 41 24.39 -57.93 60.54
N ASN A 42 24.48 -58.31 59.25
CA ASN A 42 25.20 -57.55 58.22
C ASN A 42 24.45 -56.26 57.82
N THR A 43 24.23 -55.41 58.83
CA THR A 43 23.56 -54.11 58.76
C THR A 43 24.34 -53.10 57.91
N GLU A 44 25.62 -53.34 57.65
CA GLU A 44 26.46 -52.47 56.81
C GLU A 44 26.12 -52.63 55.32
N CYS A 45 25.88 -53.86 54.87
CA CYS A 45 25.39 -54.12 53.51
C CYS A 45 23.99 -53.52 53.30
N GLU A 46 23.08 -53.69 54.27
CA GLU A 46 21.72 -53.13 54.21
C GLU A 46 21.73 -51.58 54.18
N LYS A 47 22.56 -50.94 55.00
CA LYS A 47 22.76 -49.48 54.95
C LYS A 47 23.32 -49.02 53.62
N SER A 48 24.29 -49.75 53.06
CA SER A 48 24.86 -49.41 51.75
C SER A 48 23.84 -49.57 50.62
N ILE A 49 22.93 -50.55 50.71
CA ILE A 49 21.84 -50.73 49.75
C ILE A 49 20.86 -49.56 49.86
N SER A 50 20.42 -49.22 51.08
CA SER A 50 19.49 -48.10 51.31
C SER A 50 20.04 -46.77 50.78
N LEU A 51 21.32 -46.46 51.03
CA LEU A 51 21.95 -45.23 50.51
C LEU A 51 22.00 -45.21 48.97
N LYS A 52 22.23 -46.36 48.33
CA LYS A 52 22.24 -46.47 46.86
C LYS A 52 20.83 -46.39 46.29
N GLU A 53 19.82 -46.88 46.99
CA GLU A 53 18.41 -46.73 46.62
C GLU A 53 17.99 -45.26 46.66
N ASP A 54 18.39 -44.51 47.68
CA ASP A 54 18.14 -43.06 47.78
C ASP A 54 18.82 -42.29 46.65
N GLU A 55 20.09 -42.59 46.34
CA GLU A 55 20.83 -41.99 45.21
C GLU A 55 20.14 -42.30 43.87
N ILE A 56 19.62 -43.53 43.68
CA ILE A 56 18.86 -43.90 42.48
C ILE A 56 17.55 -43.10 42.39
N ILE A 57 16.85 -42.88 43.50
CA ILE A 57 15.61 -42.08 43.53
C ILE A 57 15.91 -40.63 43.16
N GLU A 58 16.98 -40.05 43.71
CA GLU A 58 17.40 -38.69 43.39
C GLU A 58 17.77 -38.56 41.90
N LEU A 59 18.57 -39.49 41.37
CA LEU A 59 18.94 -39.52 39.95
C LEU A 59 17.72 -39.68 39.03
N LYS A 60 16.74 -40.51 39.41
CA LYS A 60 15.47 -40.66 38.65
C LYS A 60 14.67 -39.36 38.64
N THR A 61 14.63 -38.66 39.77
CA THR A 61 13.92 -37.38 39.88
C THR A 61 14.58 -36.32 38.99
N SER A 62 15.91 -36.20 39.05
CA SER A 62 16.67 -35.29 38.19
C SER A 62 16.54 -35.64 36.69
N LEU A 63 16.46 -36.93 36.36
CA LEU A 63 16.23 -37.38 34.98
C LEU A 63 14.85 -36.94 34.49
N ALA A 64 13.79 -37.14 35.28
CA ALA A 64 12.43 -36.73 34.93
C ALA A 64 12.32 -35.21 34.73
N GLU A 65 13.00 -34.42 35.57
CA GLU A 65 13.09 -32.97 35.41
C GLU A 65 13.76 -32.59 34.08
N LYS A 66 14.89 -33.24 33.73
CA LYS A 66 15.58 -33.00 32.46
C LYS A 66 14.72 -33.41 31.25
N GLU A 67 14.00 -34.52 31.32
CA GLU A 67 13.07 -34.94 30.27
C GLU A 67 11.95 -33.91 30.06
N SER A 68 11.37 -33.38 31.15
CA SER A 68 10.37 -32.31 31.08
C SER A 68 10.91 -31.03 30.45
N PHE A 69 12.17 -30.68 30.77
CA PHE A 69 12.85 -29.53 30.19
C PHE A 69 13.11 -29.72 28.69
N ILE A 70 13.55 -30.91 28.27
CA ILE A 70 13.77 -31.25 26.86
C ILE A 70 12.47 -31.12 26.07
N LEU A 71 11.36 -31.70 26.56
CA LEU A 71 10.05 -31.61 25.90
C LEU A 71 9.60 -30.16 25.70
N ASN A 72 9.78 -29.31 26.71
CA ASN A 72 9.46 -27.88 26.61
C ASN A 72 10.34 -27.16 25.55
N GLN A 73 11.62 -27.51 25.47
CA GLN A 73 12.51 -26.93 24.46
C GLN A 73 12.18 -27.43 23.04
N GLU A 74 11.80 -28.69 22.88
CA GLU A 74 11.34 -29.24 21.61
C GLU A 74 10.07 -28.55 21.11
N GLU A 75 9.12 -28.27 22.01
CA GLU A 75 7.92 -27.50 21.69
C GLU A 75 8.28 -26.08 21.21
N LYS A 76 9.18 -25.39 21.91
CA LYS A 76 9.68 -24.06 21.51
C LYS A 76 10.36 -24.08 20.15
N ILE A 77 11.19 -25.10 19.88
CA ILE A 77 11.87 -25.27 18.58
C ILE A 77 10.84 -25.51 17.48
N SER A 78 9.84 -26.35 17.73
CA SER A 78 8.75 -26.62 16.77
C SER A 78 7.99 -25.34 16.42
N ASN A 79 7.62 -24.55 17.43
CA ASN A 79 6.95 -23.27 17.25
C ASN A 79 7.82 -22.26 16.46
N GLN A 80 9.12 -22.20 16.75
CA GLN A 80 10.05 -21.34 16.01
C GLN A 80 10.21 -21.78 14.55
N LYS A 81 10.22 -23.09 14.29
CA LYS A 81 10.29 -23.64 12.93
C LYS A 81 9.07 -23.24 12.09
N GLY A 82 7.86 -23.33 12.67
CA GLY A 82 6.64 -22.85 12.00
C GLY A 82 6.72 -21.35 11.68
N LYS A 83 7.20 -20.53 12.61
CA LYS A 83 7.39 -19.09 12.37
C LYS A 83 8.42 -18.78 11.27
N ILE A 84 9.49 -19.57 11.17
CA ILE A 84 10.48 -19.43 10.10
C ILE A 84 9.86 -19.76 8.74
N GLU A 85 9.02 -20.79 8.67
CA GLU A 85 8.30 -21.16 7.44
C GLU A 85 7.33 -20.06 6.99
N GLU A 86 6.56 -19.47 7.92
CA GLU A 86 5.70 -18.33 7.65
C GLU A 86 6.50 -17.13 7.11
N LEU A 87 7.62 -16.79 7.75
CA LEU A 87 8.50 -15.71 7.30
C LEU A 87 9.11 -15.98 5.92
N SER A 88 9.42 -17.24 5.61
CA SER A 88 9.90 -17.66 4.30
C SER A 88 8.84 -17.46 3.21
N ASN A 89 7.60 -17.84 3.50
CA ASN A 89 6.48 -17.64 2.58
C ASN A 89 6.20 -16.15 2.33
N ILE A 90 6.23 -15.33 3.39
CA ILE A 90 6.11 -13.87 3.28
C ILE A 90 7.24 -13.30 2.42
N LYS A 91 8.49 -13.74 2.65
CA LYS A 91 9.64 -13.30 1.86
C LYS A 91 9.47 -13.61 0.37
N ASN A 92 9.01 -14.80 0.03
CA ASN A 92 8.77 -15.18 -1.37
C ASN A 92 7.67 -14.31 -2.00
N SER A 93 6.57 -14.06 -1.27
CA SER A 93 5.51 -13.16 -1.73
C SER A 93 6.00 -11.72 -1.96
N PHE A 94 6.88 -11.21 -1.10
CA PHE A 94 7.52 -9.90 -1.31
C PHE A 94 8.40 -9.86 -2.56
N GLU A 95 9.15 -10.94 -2.83
CA GLU A 95 9.97 -11.01 -4.05
C GLU A 95 9.09 -11.04 -5.31
N ASP A 96 7.96 -11.74 -5.29
CA ASP A 96 7.00 -11.74 -6.39
C ASP A 96 6.40 -10.34 -6.63
N ILE A 97 6.02 -9.63 -5.56
CA ILE A 97 5.51 -8.26 -5.65
C ILE A 97 6.57 -7.33 -6.22
N LYS A 98 7.81 -7.43 -5.74
CA LYS A 98 8.95 -6.64 -6.23
C LYS A 98 9.19 -6.88 -7.73
N ASN A 99 9.21 -8.16 -8.15
CA ASN A 99 9.39 -8.53 -9.55
C ASN A 99 8.24 -8.03 -10.43
N SER A 100 7.00 -8.04 -9.93
CA SER A 100 5.85 -7.47 -10.63
C SER A 100 5.99 -5.96 -10.80
N LEU A 101 6.29 -5.24 -9.73
CA LEU A 101 6.47 -3.78 -9.75
C LEU A 101 7.61 -3.37 -10.68
N GLU A 102 8.72 -4.11 -10.69
CA GLU A 102 9.84 -3.84 -11.58
C GLU A 102 9.47 -4.06 -13.06
N ARG A 103 8.66 -5.08 -13.35
CA ARG A 103 8.10 -5.31 -14.69
C ARG A 103 7.17 -4.16 -15.12
N ASP A 104 6.29 -3.73 -14.23
CA ASP A 104 5.34 -2.64 -14.50
C ASP A 104 6.07 -1.31 -14.71
N LEU A 105 7.09 -1.03 -13.88
CA LEU A 105 7.92 0.17 -14.02
C LEU A 105 8.69 0.17 -15.36
N ASN A 106 9.25 -0.97 -15.73
CA ASN A 106 9.95 -1.10 -17.01
C ASN A 106 8.99 -0.95 -18.19
N LYS A 107 7.77 -1.52 -18.11
CA LYS A 107 6.74 -1.33 -19.13
C LYS A 107 6.33 0.14 -19.25
N PHE A 108 6.12 0.83 -18.14
CA PHE A 108 5.79 2.26 -18.14
C PHE A 108 6.91 3.08 -18.82
N LYS A 109 8.17 2.87 -18.43
CA LYS A 109 9.32 3.60 -18.98
C LYS A 109 9.55 3.34 -20.47
N THR A 110 9.45 2.08 -20.90
CA THR A 110 9.81 1.69 -22.27
C THR A 110 8.67 1.93 -23.25
N THR A 111 7.46 1.53 -22.88
CA THR A 111 6.31 1.57 -23.79
C THR A 111 5.57 2.89 -23.70
N GLU A 112 5.10 3.28 -22.51
CA GLU A 112 4.22 4.44 -22.39
C GLU A 112 5.00 5.74 -22.55
N LEU A 113 6.05 5.94 -21.75
CA LEU A 113 6.88 7.14 -21.83
C LEU A 113 7.58 7.24 -23.20
N GLY A 114 8.08 6.11 -23.72
CA GLY A 114 8.65 6.04 -25.07
C GLY A 114 7.66 6.45 -26.17
N ASN A 115 6.41 5.97 -26.11
CA ASN A 115 5.37 6.33 -27.07
C ASN A 115 4.97 7.80 -26.96
N TYR A 116 4.84 8.35 -25.75
CA TYR A 116 4.56 9.78 -25.56
C TYR A 116 5.68 10.65 -26.09
N ASN A 117 6.93 10.27 -25.82
CA ASN A 117 8.09 11.01 -26.30
C ASN A 117 8.16 10.99 -27.84
N LYS A 118 7.83 9.85 -28.46
CA LYS A 118 7.73 9.74 -29.92
C LYS A 118 6.61 10.63 -30.48
N LYS A 119 5.40 10.57 -29.91
CA LYS A 119 4.29 11.44 -30.33
C LYS A 119 4.64 12.93 -30.18
N PHE A 120 5.36 13.29 -29.12
CA PHE A 120 5.83 14.65 -28.90
C PHE A 120 6.86 15.08 -29.95
N GLN A 121 7.80 14.20 -30.28
CA GLN A 121 8.78 14.42 -31.33
C GLN A 121 8.12 14.58 -32.71
N ASP A 122 7.17 13.70 -33.06
CA ASP A 122 6.40 13.78 -34.31
C ASP A 122 5.60 15.10 -34.40
N ALA A 123 5.01 15.55 -33.28
CA ALA A 123 4.29 16.81 -33.21
C ALA A 123 5.23 18.03 -33.36
N LEU A 124 6.41 17.99 -32.76
CA LEU A 124 7.44 19.02 -32.93
C LEU A 124 7.90 19.12 -34.38
N GLU A 125 8.17 17.99 -35.03
CA GLU A 125 8.56 17.95 -36.45
C GLU A 125 7.46 18.55 -37.34
N SER A 126 6.20 18.20 -37.10
CA SER A 126 5.06 18.80 -37.83
C SER A 126 4.93 20.31 -37.60
N ILE A 127 5.20 20.80 -36.38
CA ILE A 127 5.21 22.25 -36.08
C ILE A 127 6.32 22.94 -36.89
N VAL A 128 7.53 22.38 -36.91
CA VAL A 128 8.66 22.92 -37.67
C VAL A 128 8.35 23.00 -39.17
N GLU A 129 7.73 21.96 -39.75
CA GLU A 129 7.29 21.96 -41.14
C GLU A 129 6.26 23.06 -41.45
N LYS A 130 5.27 23.23 -40.57
CA LYS A 130 4.27 24.30 -40.70
C LYS A 130 4.91 25.68 -40.57
N GLU A 131 5.87 25.84 -39.67
CA GLU A 131 6.59 27.10 -39.49
C GLU A 131 7.41 27.47 -40.73
N ASN A 132 8.05 26.48 -41.36
CA ASN A 132 8.74 26.67 -42.63
C ASN A 132 7.78 27.05 -43.76
N SER A 133 6.61 26.40 -43.83
CA SER A 133 5.56 26.73 -44.80
C SER A 133 5.04 28.17 -44.61
N ILE A 134 4.85 28.60 -43.36
CA ILE A 134 4.46 29.98 -43.02
C ILE A 134 5.53 30.98 -43.45
N LYS A 135 6.82 30.66 -43.28
CA LYS A 135 7.92 31.52 -43.73
C LYS A 135 7.90 31.70 -45.25
N THR A 136 7.67 30.63 -46.01
CA THR A 136 7.55 30.70 -47.48
C THR A 136 6.35 31.53 -47.92
N LEU A 137 5.17 31.29 -47.34
CA LEU A 137 3.96 32.07 -47.64
C LEU A 137 4.12 33.56 -47.29
N ASN A 138 4.82 33.89 -46.20
CA ASN A 138 5.11 35.27 -45.85
C ASN A 138 6.05 35.93 -46.86
N LYS A 139 7.02 35.18 -47.41
CA LYS A 139 7.89 35.67 -48.49
C LYS A 139 7.06 36.00 -49.74
N GLU A 140 6.23 35.06 -50.19
CA GLU A 140 5.34 35.26 -51.36
C GLU A 140 4.37 36.44 -51.15
N LYS A 141 3.80 36.56 -49.95
CA LYS A 141 2.94 37.69 -49.58
C LYS A 141 3.68 39.04 -49.71
N ASN A 142 4.94 39.10 -49.31
CA ASN A 142 5.74 40.32 -49.42
C ASN A 142 6.05 40.66 -50.88
N GLU A 143 6.40 39.66 -51.69
CA GLU A 143 6.61 39.84 -53.15
C GLU A 143 5.32 40.36 -53.84
N LEU A 144 4.15 39.83 -53.47
CA LEU A 144 2.87 40.32 -53.98
C LEU A 144 2.57 41.76 -53.52
N LYS A 145 2.90 42.11 -52.26
CA LYS A 145 2.76 43.49 -51.78
C LYS A 145 3.62 44.46 -52.57
N GLU A 146 4.88 44.10 -52.87
CA GLU A 146 5.77 44.93 -53.68
C GLU A 146 5.18 45.16 -55.09
N LYS A 147 4.67 44.10 -55.75
CA LYS A 147 3.98 44.23 -57.04
C LYS A 147 2.74 45.14 -56.97
N ILE A 148 1.97 45.08 -55.89
CA ILE A 148 0.81 45.96 -55.70
C ILE A 148 1.26 47.41 -55.59
N VAL A 149 2.33 47.70 -54.83
CA VAL A 149 2.89 49.06 -54.71
C VAL A 149 3.38 49.56 -56.07
N GLU A 150 4.08 48.73 -56.83
CA GLU A 150 4.54 49.07 -58.19
C GLU A 150 3.37 49.39 -59.13
N LEU A 151 2.33 48.54 -59.15
CA LEU A 151 1.11 48.79 -59.92
C LEU A 151 0.37 50.06 -59.48
N GLN A 152 0.28 50.31 -58.18
CA GLN A 152 -0.33 51.54 -57.64
C GLN A 152 0.47 52.78 -58.03
N SER A 153 1.81 52.73 -58.01
CA SER A 153 2.68 53.79 -58.51
C SER A 153 2.42 54.07 -59.99
N ASN A 154 2.29 53.02 -60.80
CA ASN A 154 2.00 53.16 -62.23
C ASN A 154 0.63 53.80 -62.49
N ILE A 155 -0.40 53.46 -61.69
CA ILE A 155 -1.74 54.06 -61.79
C ILE A 155 -1.77 55.51 -61.29
N THR A 156 -1.02 55.83 -60.23
CA THR A 156 -0.98 57.17 -59.65
C THR A 156 -0.06 58.13 -60.39
N SER A 157 0.85 57.63 -61.23
CA SER A 157 1.60 58.46 -62.17
C SER A 157 0.61 59.15 -63.11
N LYS A 158 0.42 60.46 -62.89
CA LYS A 158 -0.48 61.32 -63.67
C LYS A 158 -0.17 61.28 -65.18
N GLU A 159 1.00 60.79 -65.55
CA GLU A 159 1.53 60.67 -66.91
C GLU A 159 0.82 59.59 -67.74
N THR A 160 0.50 58.43 -67.18
CA THR A 160 -0.27 57.39 -67.91
C THR A 160 -1.73 57.83 -68.10
N ILE A 161 -2.33 58.43 -67.07
CA ILE A 161 -3.68 58.99 -67.13
C ILE A 161 -3.73 60.17 -68.11
N LEU A 162 -2.74 61.07 -68.11
CA LEU A 162 -2.66 62.20 -69.03
C LEU A 162 -2.45 61.75 -70.48
N ASN A 163 -1.64 60.71 -70.71
CA ASN A 163 -1.46 60.12 -72.03
C ASN A 163 -2.76 59.48 -72.55
N LEU A 164 -3.48 58.73 -71.71
CA LEU A 164 -4.78 58.17 -72.07
C LEU A 164 -5.83 59.27 -72.29
N GLN A 165 -5.83 60.34 -71.49
CA GLN A 165 -6.73 61.48 -71.67
C GLN A 165 -6.45 62.22 -72.99
N ASN A 166 -5.17 62.39 -73.34
CA ASN A 166 -4.76 62.98 -74.61
C ASN A 166 -5.14 62.10 -75.80
N GLU A 167 -5.04 60.78 -75.65
CA GLU A 167 -5.48 59.81 -76.67
C GLU A 167 -7.02 59.78 -76.82
N ILE A 168 -7.76 59.91 -75.72
CA ILE A 168 -9.23 60.04 -75.75
C ILE A 168 -9.63 61.34 -76.46
N ASN A 169 -9.00 62.46 -76.11
CA ASN A 169 -9.30 63.75 -76.75
C ASN A 169 -8.97 63.75 -78.25
N SER A 170 -7.91 63.06 -78.68
CA SER A 170 -7.58 62.92 -80.09
C SER A 170 -8.58 62.03 -80.83
N LYS A 171 -9.03 60.93 -80.22
CA LYS A 171 -10.05 60.05 -80.81
C LYS A 171 -11.44 60.69 -80.84
N ASP A 172 -11.81 61.52 -79.88
CA ASP A 172 -13.07 62.28 -79.89
C ASP A 172 -13.12 63.33 -81.02
N LEU A 173 -11.98 63.91 -81.40
CA LEU A 173 -11.86 64.76 -82.59
C LEU A 173 -12.08 63.95 -83.87
N VAL A 174 -11.49 62.76 -83.96
CA VAL A 174 -11.67 61.84 -85.09
C VAL A 174 -13.13 61.35 -85.18
N ILE A 175 -13.80 61.10 -84.06
CA ILE A 175 -15.23 60.70 -84.01
C ILE A 175 -16.15 61.86 -84.47
N LYS A 176 -15.79 63.12 -84.22
CA LYS A 176 -16.51 64.28 -84.77
C LYS A 176 -16.36 64.41 -86.29
N GLU A 177 -15.21 64.05 -86.86
CA GLU A 177 -14.98 64.03 -88.31
C GLU A 177 -15.68 62.83 -88.99
N LEU A 178 -15.69 61.65 -88.36
CA LEU A 178 -16.33 60.44 -88.89
C LEU A 178 -17.87 60.49 -88.89
N LYS A 179 -18.49 61.49 -88.24
CA LYS A 179 -19.95 61.64 -88.20
C LYS A 179 -20.55 62.18 -89.50
N TYR A 180 -19.72 62.58 -90.48
CA TYR A 180 -20.17 63.22 -91.72
C TYR A 180 -20.14 62.37 -92.99
N ASN A 181 -19.52 61.19 -93.00
CA ASN A 181 -19.51 60.35 -94.19
C ASN A 181 -19.94 58.92 -93.85
N LYS A 182 -21.07 58.56 -94.44
CA LYS A 182 -21.70 57.26 -94.36
C LYS A 182 -21.06 56.38 -95.45
N ASP A 183 -20.71 55.16 -95.05
CA ASP A 183 -20.07 54.09 -95.82
C ASP A 183 -18.54 54.08 -95.69
N ASP A 184 -18.00 53.31 -94.73
CA ASP A 184 -16.55 53.15 -94.64
C ASP A 184 -16.12 51.77 -94.10
N GLU A 185 -15.43 51.03 -94.97
CA GLU A 185 -14.80 49.73 -94.80
C GLU A 185 -13.76 49.71 -93.64
N SER A 186 -13.36 50.90 -93.18
CA SER A 186 -12.58 51.19 -91.98
C SER A 186 -13.21 50.65 -90.67
N LEU A 187 -14.53 50.82 -90.48
CA LEU A 187 -15.21 50.34 -89.26
C LEU A 187 -15.22 48.81 -89.20
N VAL A 188 -15.38 48.16 -90.36
CA VAL A 188 -15.35 46.71 -90.51
C VAL A 188 -13.94 46.16 -90.21
N SER A 189 -12.89 46.86 -90.63
CA SER A 189 -11.51 46.47 -90.31
C SER A 189 -11.19 46.56 -88.81
N THR A 190 -11.71 47.59 -88.14
CA THR A 190 -11.52 47.82 -86.69
C THR A 190 -12.24 46.74 -85.88
N LEU A 191 -13.49 46.44 -86.23
CA LEU A 191 -14.27 45.37 -85.60
C LEU A 191 -13.64 43.99 -85.85
N ARG A 192 -13.06 43.73 -87.03
CA ARG A 192 -12.32 42.48 -87.30
C ARG A 192 -11.07 42.35 -86.43
N GLN A 193 -10.35 43.44 -86.20
CA GLN A 193 -9.16 43.42 -85.35
C GLN A 193 -9.54 43.23 -83.86
N GLU A 194 -10.64 43.83 -83.41
CA GLU A 194 -11.16 43.62 -82.06
C GLU A 194 -11.60 42.17 -81.85
N ILE A 195 -12.34 41.59 -82.81
CA ILE A 195 -12.73 40.16 -82.78
C ILE A 195 -11.49 39.27 -82.71
N LYS A 196 -10.43 39.57 -83.47
CA LYS A 196 -9.17 38.82 -83.43
C LYS A 196 -8.53 38.86 -82.03
N SER A 197 -8.50 40.03 -81.39
CA SER A 197 -7.96 40.16 -80.03
C SER A 197 -8.79 39.41 -78.99
N LYS A 198 -10.13 39.42 -79.12
CA LYS A 198 -11.02 38.68 -78.23
C LYS A 198 -10.89 37.17 -78.42
N ASN A 199 -10.71 36.69 -79.66
CA ASN A 199 -10.47 35.28 -79.92
C ASN A 199 -9.15 34.80 -79.32
N GLN A 200 -8.07 35.59 -79.41
CA GLN A 200 -6.81 35.27 -78.73
C GLN A 200 -7.00 35.18 -77.22
N ARG A 201 -7.77 36.12 -76.63
CA ARG A 201 -8.08 36.07 -75.21
C ARG A 201 -8.92 34.83 -74.82
N ILE A 202 -9.81 34.38 -75.70
CA ILE A 202 -10.59 33.15 -75.48
C ILE A 202 -9.66 31.93 -75.48
N GLU A 203 -8.73 31.83 -76.44
CA GLU A 203 -7.73 30.74 -76.47
C GLU A 203 -6.88 30.69 -75.19
N GLU A 204 -6.44 31.85 -74.68
CA GLU A 204 -5.73 31.91 -73.39
C GLU A 204 -6.59 31.40 -72.23
N LEU A 205 -7.86 31.78 -72.19
CA LEU A 205 -8.79 31.33 -71.15
C LEU A 205 -9.09 29.82 -71.25
N GLU A 206 -9.15 29.27 -72.46
CA GLU A 206 -9.29 27.83 -72.68
C GLU A 206 -8.05 27.06 -72.22
N HIS A 207 -6.85 27.57 -72.47
CA HIS A 207 -5.61 26.99 -71.95
C HIS A 207 -5.57 27.01 -70.41
N ILE A 208 -5.97 28.13 -69.80
CA ILE A 208 -6.07 28.24 -68.33
C ILE A 208 -7.07 27.23 -67.78
N LYS A 209 -8.23 27.09 -68.43
CA LYS A 209 -9.25 26.11 -68.04
C LYS A 209 -8.73 24.67 -68.11
N SER A 210 -8.04 24.32 -69.21
CA SER A 210 -7.41 23.00 -69.34
C SER A 210 -6.42 22.72 -68.21
N SER A 211 -5.58 23.70 -67.87
CA SER A 211 -4.63 23.56 -66.75
C SER A 211 -5.33 23.38 -65.40
N PHE A 212 -6.48 24.02 -65.17
CA PHE A 212 -7.27 23.81 -63.96
C PHE A 212 -7.88 22.40 -63.92
N ASP A 213 -8.34 21.88 -65.06
CA ASP A 213 -8.88 20.52 -65.14
C ASP A 213 -7.79 19.46 -64.86
N ASP A 214 -6.55 19.70 -65.30
CA ASP A 214 -5.39 18.84 -64.99
C ASP A 214 -5.07 18.87 -63.48
N ILE A 215 -5.00 20.07 -62.88
CA ILE A 215 -4.77 20.24 -61.44
C ILE A 215 -5.87 19.54 -60.64
N ARG A 216 -7.13 19.73 -61.04
CA ARG A 216 -8.28 19.09 -60.41
C ARG A 216 -8.14 17.57 -60.44
N SER A 217 -7.82 17.01 -61.60
CA SER A 217 -7.66 15.56 -61.77
C SER A 217 -6.52 15.01 -60.91
N SER A 218 -5.42 15.75 -60.77
CA SER A 218 -4.31 15.39 -59.87
C SER A 218 -4.74 15.38 -58.40
N LEU A 219 -5.40 16.45 -57.95
CA LEU A 219 -5.87 16.56 -56.56
C LEU A 219 -6.92 15.49 -56.22
N GLU A 220 -7.79 15.15 -57.16
CA GLU A 220 -8.79 14.09 -57.00
C GLU A 220 -8.11 12.73 -56.80
N ASN A 221 -7.07 12.43 -57.58
CA ASN A 221 -6.26 11.22 -57.40
C ASN A 221 -5.50 11.19 -56.06
N ASP A 222 -4.90 12.31 -55.64
CA ASP A 222 -4.19 12.40 -54.36
C ASP A 222 -5.15 12.20 -53.18
N LEU A 223 -6.35 12.78 -53.25
CA LEU A 223 -7.40 12.58 -52.26
C LEU A 223 -7.87 11.12 -52.19
N GLU A 224 -8.00 10.46 -53.34
CA GLU A 224 -8.39 9.06 -53.39
C GLU A 224 -7.30 8.14 -52.81
N HIS A 225 -6.03 8.43 -53.10
CA HIS A 225 -4.89 7.71 -52.54
C HIS A 225 -4.83 7.87 -51.01
N LEU A 226 -4.91 9.10 -50.48
CA LEU A 226 -4.89 9.38 -49.04
C LEU A 226 -6.03 8.67 -48.31
N LYS A 227 -7.25 8.72 -48.85
CA LYS A 227 -8.40 7.99 -48.28
C LYS A 227 -8.15 6.49 -48.21
N LYS A 228 -7.58 5.91 -49.27
CA LYS A 228 -7.30 4.48 -49.32
C LYS A 228 -6.19 4.09 -48.34
N GLU A 229 -5.14 4.90 -48.24
CA GLU A 229 -4.03 4.68 -47.31
C GLU A 229 -4.48 4.78 -45.85
N GLU A 230 -5.22 5.83 -45.48
CA GLU A 230 -5.75 5.98 -44.11
C GLU A 230 -6.69 4.83 -43.74
N LEU A 231 -7.58 4.43 -44.66
CA LEU A 231 -8.53 3.35 -44.42
C LEU A 231 -7.83 1.99 -44.29
N THR A 232 -6.78 1.74 -45.09
CA THR A 232 -5.98 0.51 -44.95
C THR A 232 -5.18 0.48 -43.64
N LYS A 233 -4.59 1.60 -43.23
CA LYS A 233 -3.89 1.71 -41.94
C LYS A 233 -4.84 1.46 -40.76
N ALA A 234 -6.00 2.11 -40.76
CA ALA A 234 -7.02 1.91 -39.73
C ALA A 234 -7.50 0.45 -39.68
N ASN A 235 -7.75 -0.19 -40.83
CA ASN A 235 -8.15 -1.60 -40.87
C ASN A 235 -7.08 -2.54 -40.31
N ASN A 236 -5.79 -2.28 -40.61
CA ASN A 236 -4.70 -3.12 -40.10
C ASN A 236 -4.54 -2.98 -38.57
N GLU A 237 -4.65 -1.76 -38.05
CA GLU A 237 -4.64 -1.50 -36.60
C GLU A 237 -5.81 -2.20 -35.91
N LEU A 238 -7.01 -2.11 -36.50
CA LEU A 238 -8.22 -2.73 -35.98
C LEU A 238 -8.13 -4.26 -36.03
N LYS A 239 -7.53 -4.83 -37.08
CA LYS A 239 -7.29 -6.26 -37.20
C LYS A 239 -6.30 -6.76 -36.14
N SER A 240 -5.21 -6.03 -35.90
CA SER A 240 -4.26 -6.37 -34.84
C SER A 240 -4.89 -6.30 -33.45
N ALA A 241 -5.70 -5.28 -33.18
CA ALA A 241 -6.44 -5.17 -31.93
C ALA A 241 -7.41 -6.35 -31.75
N LEU A 242 -8.13 -6.74 -32.80
CA LEU A 242 -9.05 -7.87 -32.77
C LEU A 242 -8.33 -9.19 -32.45
N ASP A 243 -7.17 -9.44 -33.06
CA ASP A 243 -6.40 -10.65 -32.79
C ASP A 243 -5.92 -10.70 -31.32
N THR A 244 -5.52 -9.56 -30.73
CA THR A 244 -5.17 -9.50 -29.30
C THR A 244 -6.37 -9.72 -28.37
N ILE A 245 -7.58 -9.32 -28.76
CA ILE A 245 -8.80 -9.58 -27.99
C ILE A 245 -9.11 -11.08 -28.03
N VAL A 246 -9.02 -11.71 -29.20
CA VAL A 246 -9.23 -13.15 -29.36
C VAL A 246 -8.27 -13.96 -28.49
N ASP A 247 -7.00 -13.56 -28.39
CA ASP A 247 -6.04 -14.25 -27.52
C ASP A 247 -6.33 -14.05 -26.02
N LYS A 248 -6.80 -12.87 -25.62
CA LYS A 248 -7.27 -12.63 -24.25
C LYS A 248 -8.51 -13.47 -23.93
N ASP A 249 -9.45 -13.60 -24.85
CA ASP A 249 -10.63 -14.44 -24.67
C ASP A 249 -10.27 -15.90 -24.46
N LYS A 250 -9.30 -16.44 -25.23
CA LYS A 250 -8.77 -17.79 -24.97
C LYS A 250 -8.22 -17.93 -23.55
N LEU A 251 -7.41 -16.97 -23.10
CA LEU A 251 -6.86 -16.99 -21.74
C LEU A 251 -7.97 -16.94 -20.67
N ILE A 252 -9.01 -16.12 -20.88
CA ILE A 252 -10.17 -16.05 -19.99
C ILE A 252 -10.88 -17.40 -19.93
N THR A 253 -11.06 -18.08 -21.07
CA THR A 253 -11.69 -19.41 -21.08
C THR A 253 -10.85 -20.46 -20.33
N GLU A 254 -9.52 -20.43 -20.43
CA GLU A 254 -8.64 -21.32 -19.68
C GLU A 254 -8.71 -21.06 -18.17
N LEU A 255 -8.69 -19.78 -17.76
CA LEU A 255 -8.83 -19.39 -16.35
C LEU A 255 -10.19 -19.80 -15.78
N ASN A 256 -11.27 -19.61 -16.53
CA ASN A 256 -12.61 -20.02 -16.11
C ASN A 256 -12.71 -21.54 -15.92
N ASN A 257 -12.12 -22.33 -16.84
CA ASN A 257 -12.07 -23.78 -16.67
C ASN A 257 -11.28 -24.19 -15.43
N LYS A 258 -10.13 -23.54 -15.17
CA LYS A 258 -9.34 -23.80 -13.96
C LYS A 258 -10.07 -23.43 -12.68
N ALA A 259 -10.77 -22.30 -12.67
CA ALA A 259 -11.61 -21.87 -11.55
C ALA A 259 -12.74 -22.88 -11.27
N ARG A 260 -13.38 -23.41 -12.33
CA ARG A 260 -14.40 -24.45 -12.21
C ARG A 260 -13.87 -25.72 -11.53
N ILE A 261 -12.73 -26.23 -11.99
CA ILE A 261 -12.09 -27.42 -11.41
C ILE A 261 -11.75 -27.20 -9.93
N ASN A 262 -11.24 -26.02 -9.59
CA ASN A 262 -10.93 -25.69 -8.19
C ASN A 262 -12.19 -25.64 -7.32
N ASN A 263 -13.29 -25.07 -7.82
CA ASN A 263 -14.56 -25.06 -7.10
C ASN A 263 -15.09 -26.48 -6.86
N GLU A 264 -15.05 -27.35 -7.87
CA GLU A 264 -15.43 -28.77 -7.73
C GLU A 264 -14.57 -29.48 -6.65
N LYS A 265 -13.28 -29.14 -6.55
CA LYS A 265 -12.38 -29.67 -5.51
C LYS A 265 -12.70 -29.14 -4.11
N ILE A 266 -13.03 -27.84 -3.99
CA ILE A 266 -13.47 -27.22 -2.73
C ILE A 266 -14.76 -27.88 -2.24
N GLU A 267 -15.73 -28.11 -3.13
CA GLU A 267 -16.98 -28.80 -2.82
C GLU A 267 -16.71 -30.20 -2.23
N SER A 268 -15.82 -30.95 -2.89
CA SER A 268 -15.42 -32.29 -2.43
C SER A 268 -14.77 -32.28 -1.04
N LEU A 269 -13.87 -31.32 -0.79
CA LEU A 269 -13.22 -31.16 0.51
C LEU A 269 -14.22 -30.74 1.60
N ASN A 270 -15.18 -29.88 1.29
CA ASN A 270 -16.22 -29.48 2.24
C ASN A 270 -17.07 -30.68 2.66
N ILE A 271 -17.47 -31.53 1.72
CA ILE A 271 -18.20 -32.77 2.03
C ILE A 271 -17.38 -33.67 2.97
N GLU A 272 -16.08 -33.80 2.74
CA GLU A 272 -15.18 -34.57 3.61
C GLU A 272 -15.07 -33.98 5.02
N VAL A 273 -14.92 -32.65 5.13
CA VAL A 273 -14.88 -31.94 6.40
C VAL A 273 -16.18 -32.11 7.18
N GLU A 274 -17.34 -31.99 6.53
CA GLU A 274 -18.64 -32.20 7.16
C GLU A 274 -18.78 -33.63 7.71
N SER A 275 -18.33 -34.63 6.95
CA SER A 275 -18.27 -36.03 7.38
C SER A 275 -17.39 -36.21 8.62
N LYS A 276 -16.19 -35.61 8.63
CA LYS A 276 -15.27 -35.67 9.78
C LYS A 276 -15.82 -34.94 11.01
N ILE A 277 -16.52 -33.81 10.82
CA ILE A 277 -17.21 -33.12 11.92
C ILE A 277 -18.31 -34.02 12.51
N ALA A 278 -19.06 -34.73 11.69
CA ALA A 278 -20.07 -35.68 12.16
C ALA A 278 -19.43 -36.85 12.94
N GLU A 279 -18.31 -37.37 12.45
CA GLU A 279 -17.52 -38.41 13.13
C GLU A 279 -17.01 -37.94 14.50
N ILE A 280 -16.45 -36.72 14.58
CA ILE A 280 -16.02 -36.10 15.84
C ILE A 280 -17.19 -35.92 16.80
N LYS A 281 -18.35 -35.47 16.31
CA LYS A 281 -19.55 -35.33 17.16
C LYS A 281 -19.97 -36.67 17.75
N LYS A 282 -19.91 -37.75 16.98
CA LYS A 282 -20.21 -39.11 17.44
C LYS A 282 -19.18 -39.62 18.46
N LEU A 283 -17.89 -39.46 18.19
CA LEU A 283 -16.84 -39.82 19.16
C LEU A 283 -16.97 -39.03 20.47
N LYS A 284 -17.39 -37.76 20.39
CA LYS A 284 -17.64 -36.92 21.56
C LYS A 284 -18.85 -37.38 22.38
N THR A 285 -19.88 -37.95 21.76
CA THR A 285 -21.01 -38.56 22.49
C THR A 285 -20.64 -39.91 23.09
N ASP A 286 -19.74 -40.65 22.45
CA ASP A 286 -19.39 -42.03 22.85
C ASP A 286 -18.28 -42.07 23.93
N CYS A 287 -17.42 -41.05 24.05
CA CYS A 287 -16.29 -41.06 25.00
C CYS A 287 -16.59 -40.54 26.43
N VAL A 288 -17.77 -39.95 26.69
CA VAL A 288 -18.15 -39.50 28.04
C VAL A 288 -19.66 -39.61 28.21
N SER A 289 -20.13 -40.58 29.00
CA SER A 289 -21.51 -40.53 29.48
C SER A 289 -21.62 -39.32 30.42
N ARG A 290 -22.54 -38.39 30.12
CA ARG A 290 -22.79 -37.20 30.97
C ARG A 290 -23.12 -37.60 32.41
N GLU A 291 -23.65 -38.81 32.60
CA GLU A 291 -23.99 -39.41 33.89
C GLU A 291 -22.77 -39.84 34.71
N GLU A 292 -21.72 -40.40 34.11
CA GLU A 292 -20.49 -40.73 34.84
C GLU A 292 -19.75 -39.47 35.30
N LEU A 293 -19.68 -38.44 34.46
CA LEU A 293 -19.03 -37.18 34.83
C LEU A 293 -19.83 -36.44 35.92
N ALA A 294 -21.17 -36.50 35.88
CA ALA A 294 -22.02 -35.98 36.94
C ALA A 294 -21.87 -36.77 38.26
N SER A 295 -21.76 -38.09 38.18
CA SER A 295 -21.57 -38.97 39.34
C SER A 295 -20.21 -38.76 40.00
N LEU A 296 -19.13 -38.66 39.20
CA LEU A 296 -17.78 -38.35 39.69
C LEU A 296 -17.71 -36.95 40.31
N LYS A 297 -18.40 -35.95 39.74
CA LYS A 297 -18.49 -34.62 40.35
C LYS A 297 -19.20 -34.65 41.70
N SER A 298 -20.26 -35.44 41.82
CA SER A 298 -20.97 -35.62 43.09
C SER A 298 -20.09 -36.32 44.13
N GLU A 299 -19.35 -37.35 43.72
CA GLU A 299 -18.45 -38.10 44.60
C GLU A 299 -17.28 -37.25 45.10
N ILE A 300 -16.68 -36.42 44.23
CA ILE A 300 -15.64 -35.45 44.62
C ILE A 300 -16.19 -34.49 45.67
N LYS A 301 -17.40 -33.95 45.46
CA LYS A 301 -18.03 -33.01 46.38
C LYS A 301 -18.29 -33.62 47.77
N GLU A 302 -18.62 -34.92 47.81
CA GLU A 302 -18.76 -35.67 49.06
C GLU A 302 -17.40 -35.88 49.75
N LYS A 303 -16.36 -36.22 48.99
CA LYS A 303 -14.99 -36.39 49.52
C LYS A 303 -14.43 -35.08 50.08
N ASP A 304 -14.63 -33.95 49.40
CA ASP A 304 -14.23 -32.63 49.90
C ASP A 304 -14.93 -32.28 51.23
N SER A 305 -16.21 -32.64 51.36
CA SER A 305 -16.97 -32.47 52.60
C SER A 305 -16.44 -33.33 53.75
N LYS A 306 -15.91 -34.53 53.45
CA LYS A 306 -15.22 -35.40 54.43
C LYS A 306 -13.86 -34.84 54.81
N ILE A 307 -13.08 -34.33 53.85
CA ILE A 307 -11.78 -33.70 54.10
C ILE A 307 -11.93 -32.49 55.04
N SER A 308 -12.91 -31.62 54.77
CA SER A 308 -13.15 -30.44 55.62
C SER A 308 -13.55 -30.81 57.07
N LYS A 309 -14.23 -31.94 57.27
CA LYS A 309 -14.51 -32.48 58.62
C LYS A 309 -13.24 -33.00 59.30
N LEU A 310 -12.36 -33.67 58.56
CA LEU A 310 -11.09 -34.17 59.09
C LEU A 310 -10.12 -33.03 59.45
N GLU A 311 -10.10 -31.95 58.67
CA GLU A 311 -9.33 -30.75 59.00
C GLU A 311 -9.81 -30.08 60.30
N LYS A 312 -11.12 -30.03 60.55
CA LYS A 312 -11.66 -29.56 61.84
C LYS A 312 -11.22 -30.43 63.01
N ILE A 313 -11.21 -31.76 62.83
CA ILE A 313 -10.75 -32.70 63.86
C ILE A 313 -9.26 -32.49 64.15
N LYS A 314 -8.45 -32.28 63.12
CA LYS A 314 -7.01 -31.97 63.25
C LYS A 314 -6.75 -30.68 64.04
N GLY A 315 -7.61 -29.67 63.86
CA GLY A 315 -7.58 -28.44 64.67
C GLY A 315 -7.83 -28.70 66.17
N LEU A 316 -8.83 -29.53 66.49
CA LEU A 316 -9.16 -29.87 67.88
C LEU A 316 -8.04 -30.63 68.60
N PHE A 317 -7.28 -31.47 67.89
CA PHE A 317 -6.11 -32.14 68.47
C PHE A 317 -4.95 -31.16 68.73
N SER A 318 -4.80 -30.13 67.88
CA SER A 318 -3.80 -29.08 68.09
C SER A 318 -4.12 -28.21 69.32
N ASP A 319 -5.40 -28.04 69.65
CA ASP A 319 -5.84 -27.33 70.86
C ASP A 319 -5.63 -28.15 72.14
N LEU A 320 -5.69 -29.48 72.05
CA LEU A 320 -5.44 -30.40 73.17
C LEU A 320 -3.95 -30.50 73.55
N ASP A 321 -3.06 -30.51 72.55
CA ASP A 321 -1.61 -30.56 72.79
C ASP A 321 -1.06 -29.27 73.44
N ASN A 322 -1.74 -28.14 73.27
CA ASN A 322 -1.36 -26.86 73.88
C ASN A 322 -1.73 -26.72 75.37
N ILE A 323 -2.53 -27.63 75.94
CA ILE A 323 -2.92 -27.59 77.36
C ILE A 323 -1.87 -28.25 78.28
N HIS A 324 -0.91 -29.00 77.73
CA HIS A 324 0.04 -29.79 78.53
C HIS A 324 1.40 -29.13 78.86
N GLN A 325 1.59 -27.81 78.66
CA GLN A 325 2.86 -27.16 79.01
C GLN A 325 2.71 -25.89 79.90
N SER A 326 3.22 -26.02 81.14
CA SER A 326 3.65 -24.98 82.12
C SER A 326 2.72 -24.71 83.35
N PRO A 327 3.23 -24.17 84.50
CA PRO A 327 3.58 -24.96 85.71
C PRO A 327 3.04 -24.43 87.06
N GLN A 328 2.80 -25.30 88.06
CA GLN A 328 3.14 -25.17 89.51
C GLN A 328 2.25 -25.99 90.47
N LEU A 329 2.86 -26.34 91.64
CA LEU A 329 2.35 -26.91 92.91
C LEU A 329 2.45 -28.45 93.04
N SER A 330 3.46 -28.97 93.76
CA SER A 330 3.46 -29.30 95.22
C SER A 330 2.49 -30.45 95.54
N GLN A 331 2.78 -31.58 96.17
CA GLN A 331 3.75 -32.12 97.12
C GLN A 331 3.47 -33.65 97.09
N SER A 332 4.40 -34.59 97.15
CA SER A 332 4.88 -35.20 98.40
C SER A 332 5.35 -36.65 98.13
N HIS A 333 6.41 -37.04 98.85
CA HIS A 333 6.85 -38.38 99.23
C HIS A 333 7.27 -39.40 98.14
N GLN A 334 8.59 -39.66 98.07
CA GLN A 334 9.29 -40.84 98.63
C GLN A 334 9.53 -41.84 97.49
N SER A 335 10.71 -42.40 97.24
CA SER A 335 11.86 -42.64 98.09
C SER A 335 13.04 -43.17 97.25
N LEU A 336 14.26 -42.79 97.67
CA LEU A 336 15.50 -43.58 97.71
C LEU A 336 16.09 -44.13 96.40
N GLN A 337 17.22 -43.55 95.95
CA GLN A 337 18.61 -44.00 96.19
C GLN A 337 19.10 -44.83 94.97
N SER A 338 20.32 -44.71 94.46
CA SER A 338 21.57 -44.33 95.12
C SER A 338 22.69 -44.15 94.07
N SER A 339 23.53 -43.15 94.33
CA SER A 339 25.01 -43.21 94.34
C SER A 339 25.77 -43.30 93.01
N GLN A 340 26.53 -42.24 92.71
CA GLN A 340 28.02 -42.18 92.76
C GLN A 340 28.59 -42.41 91.35
N SER A 341 29.60 -41.70 90.83
CA SER A 341 30.82 -41.09 91.37
C SER A 341 31.38 -40.17 90.25
N SER A 342 31.77 -38.93 90.53
CA SER A 342 33.16 -38.44 90.73
C SER A 342 34.13 -38.55 89.53
N GLN A 343 34.94 -37.48 89.41
CA GLN A 343 36.18 -37.30 88.64
C GLN A 343 36.05 -36.83 87.17
N SER A 344 36.94 -36.02 86.59
CA SER A 344 37.86 -34.93 86.97
C SER A 344 38.82 -34.76 85.78
N TYR A 345 39.23 -33.52 85.47
CA TYR A 345 40.32 -33.15 84.52
C TYR A 345 40.02 -33.50 83.03
N GLN A 346 40.48 -32.82 81.99
CA GLN A 346 41.62 -31.93 81.77
C GLN A 346 41.43 -31.23 80.41
N LEU A 347 41.90 -29.99 80.27
CA LEU A 347 42.25 -29.41 78.98
C LEU A 347 43.32 -30.28 78.31
N SER A 348 43.05 -30.76 77.09
CA SER A 348 44.09 -31.18 76.16
C SER A 348 43.62 -30.94 74.72
N LEU A 349 44.55 -30.46 73.90
CA LEU A 349 44.43 -30.16 72.49
C LEU A 349 43.86 -31.35 71.69
N ASP A 350 42.77 -31.11 70.96
CA ASP A 350 42.47 -31.80 69.70
C ASP A 350 42.53 -30.76 68.58
N SER A 351 43.74 -30.43 68.13
CA SER A 351 43.97 -29.55 66.97
C SER A 351 43.43 -30.13 65.66
N ALA A 352 43.06 -31.41 65.61
CA ALA A 352 42.51 -32.07 64.42
C ALA A 352 41.02 -31.75 64.16
N ASN A 353 40.21 -31.57 65.21
CA ASN A 353 38.75 -31.43 65.04
C ASN A 353 38.32 -29.98 64.72
N VAL A 354 39.13 -28.99 65.11
CA VAL A 354 38.93 -27.58 64.75
C VAL A 354 39.41 -27.32 63.32
N GLU A 355 40.50 -27.96 62.89
CA GLU A 355 40.99 -27.84 61.51
C GLU A 355 40.01 -28.41 60.49
N ASP A 356 39.34 -29.54 60.78
CA ASP A 356 38.34 -30.12 59.87
C ASP A 356 37.05 -29.29 59.80
N SER A 357 36.61 -28.68 60.90
CA SER A 357 35.49 -27.73 60.89
C SER A 357 35.82 -26.47 60.10
N ILE A 358 37.01 -25.89 60.32
CA ILE A 358 37.46 -24.69 59.59
C ILE A 358 37.66 -25.01 58.09
N ARG A 359 38.19 -26.20 57.75
CA ARG A 359 38.33 -26.65 56.36
C ARG A 359 36.98 -26.83 55.68
N ASN A 360 35.98 -27.34 56.39
CA ASN A 360 34.62 -27.49 55.86
C ASN A 360 33.97 -26.11 55.61
N ASP A 361 34.06 -25.19 56.57
CA ASP A 361 33.53 -23.83 56.43
C ASP A 361 34.24 -23.05 55.30
N LEU A 362 35.56 -23.22 55.16
CA LEU A 362 36.33 -22.67 54.04
C LEU A 362 35.89 -23.26 52.69
N ASN A 363 35.62 -24.57 52.62
CA ASN A 363 35.12 -25.21 51.40
C ASN A 363 33.72 -24.72 51.03
N ILE A 364 32.81 -24.58 52.00
CA ILE A 364 31.47 -24.02 51.78
C ILE A 364 31.58 -22.57 51.28
N SER A 365 32.43 -21.77 51.92
CA SER A 365 32.65 -20.37 51.52
C SER A 365 33.30 -20.25 50.14
N ASN A 366 34.23 -21.14 49.79
CA ASN A 366 34.86 -21.19 48.47
C ASN A 366 33.87 -21.62 47.38
N ASN A 367 32.98 -22.57 47.68
CA ASN A 367 31.91 -22.97 46.77
C ASN A 367 30.92 -21.83 46.53
N ALA A 368 30.49 -21.14 47.59
CA ALA A 368 29.62 -19.97 47.49
C ALA A 368 30.29 -18.82 46.70
N LEU A 369 31.60 -18.62 46.89
CA LEU A 369 32.39 -17.63 46.14
C LEU A 369 32.49 -17.99 44.65
N SER A 370 32.74 -19.25 44.32
CA SER A 370 32.76 -19.77 42.95
C SER A 370 31.40 -19.59 42.27
N GLU A 371 30.31 -19.87 42.99
CA GLU A 371 28.95 -19.67 42.50
C GLU A 371 28.64 -18.18 42.24
N CYS A 372 29.07 -17.30 43.15
CA CYS A 372 28.99 -15.85 42.94
C CYS A 372 29.80 -15.38 41.74
N GLN A 373 31.02 -15.89 41.53
CA GLN A 373 31.86 -15.58 40.38
C GLN A 373 31.20 -16.01 39.07
N ASN A 374 30.61 -17.20 39.03
CA ASN A 374 29.86 -17.69 37.86
C ASN A 374 28.64 -16.81 37.57
N LYS A 375 27.94 -16.35 38.60
CA LYS A 375 26.79 -15.44 38.46
C LYS A 375 27.22 -14.07 37.92
N ILE A 376 28.36 -13.54 38.37
CA ILE A 376 28.95 -12.29 37.86
C ILE A 376 29.33 -12.43 36.39
N LEU A 377 29.99 -13.54 36.00
CA LEU A 377 30.34 -13.80 34.60
C LEU A 377 29.11 -13.85 33.69
N LYS A 378 28.05 -14.54 34.13
CA LYS A 378 26.78 -14.61 33.40
C LYS A 378 26.14 -13.23 33.23
N LEU A 379 26.12 -12.43 34.30
CA LEU A 379 25.61 -11.06 34.25
C LEU A 379 26.44 -10.17 33.30
N GLN A 380 27.78 -10.32 33.28
CA GLN A 380 28.64 -9.58 32.35
C GLN A 380 28.36 -9.95 30.88
N GLU A 381 28.10 -11.23 30.61
CA GLU A 381 27.73 -11.71 29.28
C GLU A 381 26.38 -11.17 28.83
N ASP A 382 25.36 -11.21 29.70
CA ASP A 382 24.03 -10.64 29.44
C ASP A 382 24.10 -9.12 29.17
N LEU A 383 24.96 -8.40 29.91
CA LEU A 383 25.18 -6.96 29.74
C LEU A 383 25.83 -6.65 28.38
N LYS A 384 26.80 -7.47 27.96
CA LYS A 384 27.44 -7.37 26.64
C LYS A 384 26.43 -7.62 25.52
N LEU A 385 25.58 -8.63 25.67
CA LEU A 385 24.55 -8.98 24.68
C LEU A 385 23.49 -7.88 24.57
N THR A 386 23.11 -7.27 25.70
CA THR A 386 22.19 -6.13 25.75
C THR A 386 22.80 -4.89 25.09
N SER A 387 24.09 -4.60 25.35
CA SER A 387 24.80 -3.49 24.70
C SER A 387 24.84 -3.64 23.18
N GLN A 388 25.04 -4.87 22.67
CA GLN A 388 24.98 -5.14 21.23
C GLN A 388 23.58 -4.91 20.65
N LYS A 389 22.52 -5.37 21.33
CA LYS A 389 21.13 -5.11 20.91
C LYS A 389 20.81 -3.61 20.86
N ASN A 390 21.26 -2.84 21.85
CA ASN A 390 21.05 -1.39 21.86
C ASN A 390 21.69 -0.70 20.66
N LYS A 391 22.91 -1.09 20.25
CA LYS A 391 23.54 -0.55 19.04
C LYS A 391 22.74 -0.85 17.77
N VAL A 392 22.11 -2.03 17.69
CA VAL A 392 21.23 -2.37 16.56
C VAL A 392 20.01 -1.45 16.55
N TYR A 393 19.35 -1.25 17.70
CA TYR A 393 18.21 -0.34 17.81
C TYR A 393 18.57 1.11 17.51
N GLU A 394 19.73 1.60 17.93
CA GLU A 394 20.21 2.95 17.60
C GLU A 394 20.38 3.13 16.08
N ASN A 395 20.93 2.14 15.39
CA ASN A 395 21.07 2.15 13.94
C ASN A 395 19.70 2.13 13.23
N GLU A 396 18.76 1.34 13.71
CA GLU A 396 17.39 1.29 13.18
C GLU A 396 16.69 2.64 13.37
N ILE A 397 16.77 3.23 14.56
CA ILE A 397 16.21 4.56 14.85
C ILE A 397 16.81 5.62 13.93
N SER A 398 18.13 5.58 13.70
CA SER A 398 18.81 6.49 12.77
C SER A 398 18.29 6.33 11.33
N ASN A 399 18.10 5.10 10.88
CA ASN A 399 17.52 4.81 9.56
C ASN A 399 16.08 5.33 9.44
N TYR A 400 15.24 5.12 10.45
CA TYR A 400 13.87 5.63 10.45
C TYR A 400 13.81 7.16 10.46
N LYS A 401 14.70 7.84 11.21
CA LYS A 401 14.82 9.30 11.16
C LYS A 401 15.16 9.81 9.77
N ASN A 402 16.10 9.16 9.08
CA ASN A 402 16.45 9.55 7.71
C ASN A 402 15.26 9.37 6.76
N LYS A 403 14.51 8.28 6.88
CA LYS A 403 13.30 8.07 6.07
C LYS A 403 12.24 9.14 6.34
N ILE A 404 12.01 9.50 7.61
CA ILE A 404 11.07 10.55 7.99
C ILE A 404 11.47 11.89 7.36
N ASN A 405 12.75 12.28 7.43
CA ASN A 405 13.22 13.52 6.81
C ASN A 405 12.97 13.55 5.30
N VAL A 406 13.23 12.44 4.59
CA VAL A 406 12.95 12.33 3.15
C VAL A 406 11.44 12.49 2.87
N PHE A 407 10.58 11.89 3.70
CA PHE A 407 9.13 12.06 3.56
C PHE A 407 8.67 13.50 3.83
N GLU A 408 9.25 14.18 4.81
CA GLU A 408 8.94 15.58 5.12
C GLU A 408 9.37 16.53 3.99
N GLU A 409 10.55 16.30 3.40
CA GLU A 409 11.02 17.08 2.25
C GLU A 409 10.10 16.88 1.03
N ASN A 410 9.73 15.63 0.74
CA ASN A 410 8.78 15.33 -0.35
C ASN A 410 7.40 15.94 -0.10
N ALA A 411 6.90 15.90 1.14
CA ALA A 411 5.62 16.51 1.50
C ALA A 411 5.63 18.03 1.26
N LYS A 412 6.71 18.73 1.65
CA LYS A 412 6.89 20.16 1.38
C LYS A 412 6.97 20.47 -0.11
N SER A 413 7.65 19.63 -0.89
CA SER A 413 7.71 19.78 -2.36
C SER A 413 6.32 19.70 -2.98
N HIS A 414 5.55 18.66 -2.65
CA HIS A 414 4.18 18.51 -3.15
C HIS A 414 3.25 19.63 -2.69
N GLU A 415 3.41 20.14 -1.47
CA GLU A 415 2.62 21.28 -0.98
C GLU A 415 2.86 22.55 -1.81
N ASN A 416 4.11 22.80 -2.19
CA ASN A 416 4.45 23.92 -3.08
C ASN A 416 3.86 23.75 -4.49
N GLU A 417 3.92 22.55 -5.06
CA GLU A 417 3.32 22.24 -6.36
C GLU A 417 1.80 22.43 -6.34
N ILE A 418 1.12 21.95 -5.29
CA ILE A 418 -0.33 22.15 -5.12
C ILE A 418 -0.67 23.63 -5.07
N LYS A 419 0.14 24.43 -4.37
CA LYS A 419 -0.07 25.88 -4.29
C LYS A 419 0.08 26.56 -5.66
N GLU A 420 1.07 26.16 -6.45
CA GLU A 420 1.26 26.67 -7.81
C GLU A 420 0.10 26.28 -8.74
N TYR A 421 -0.38 25.04 -8.66
CA TYR A 421 -1.55 24.60 -9.43
C TYR A 421 -2.81 25.38 -9.06
N LEU A 422 -3.04 25.67 -7.77
CA LEU A 422 -4.18 26.47 -7.33
C LEU A 422 -4.13 27.90 -7.88
N ASP A 423 -2.96 28.54 -7.85
CA ASP A 423 -2.78 29.89 -8.40
C ASP A 423 -3.05 29.91 -9.92
N ASN A 424 -2.62 28.87 -10.64
CA ASN A 424 -2.88 28.75 -12.08
C ASN A 424 -4.35 28.50 -12.39
N ILE A 425 -5.04 27.66 -11.61
CA ILE A 425 -6.48 27.43 -11.75
C ILE A 425 -7.26 28.72 -11.51
N ASN A 426 -6.90 29.50 -10.49
CA ASN A 426 -7.56 30.77 -10.20
C ASN A 426 -7.42 31.76 -11.35
N LYS A 427 -6.21 31.94 -11.89
CA LYS A 427 -5.98 32.80 -13.07
C LYS A 427 -6.79 32.35 -14.29
N GLN A 428 -6.91 31.04 -14.50
CA GLN A 428 -7.70 30.51 -15.61
C GLN A 428 -9.20 30.73 -15.39
N ASN A 429 -9.70 30.61 -14.16
CA ASN A 429 -11.09 30.89 -13.84
C ASN A 429 -11.44 32.36 -14.07
N ASP A 430 -10.56 33.30 -13.68
CA ASP A 430 -10.73 34.73 -13.96
C ASP A 430 -10.84 35.00 -15.47
N LEU A 431 -9.97 34.38 -16.27
CA LEU A 431 -10.01 34.48 -17.73
C LEU A 431 -11.30 33.88 -18.31
N ILE A 432 -11.75 32.74 -17.79
CA ILE A 432 -13.00 32.09 -18.21
C ILE A 432 -14.19 33.02 -17.95
N ASP A 433 -14.23 33.69 -16.80
CA ASP A 433 -15.32 34.60 -16.46
C ASP A 433 -15.30 35.87 -17.34
N GLU A 434 -14.12 36.37 -17.69
CA GLU A 434 -13.99 37.45 -18.69
C GLU A 434 -14.48 37.00 -20.08
N LEU A 435 -14.11 35.79 -20.51
CA LEU A 435 -14.56 35.22 -21.78
C LEU A 435 -16.07 34.97 -21.81
N LYS A 436 -16.69 34.56 -20.69
CA LYS A 436 -18.15 34.44 -20.58
C LYS A 436 -18.83 35.80 -20.77
N LYS A 437 -18.25 36.86 -20.21
CA LYS A 437 -18.74 38.23 -20.37
C LYS A 437 -18.70 38.65 -21.85
N TYR A 438 -17.59 38.46 -22.54
CA TYR A 438 -17.49 38.76 -23.97
C TYR A 438 -18.41 37.87 -24.83
N LYS A 439 -18.55 36.59 -24.49
CA LYS A 439 -19.49 35.69 -25.16
C LYS A 439 -20.93 36.21 -25.07
N LYS A 440 -21.35 36.71 -23.90
CA LYS A 440 -22.67 37.34 -23.73
C LYS A 440 -22.84 38.57 -24.65
N TYR A 441 -21.83 39.44 -24.72
CA TYR A 441 -21.88 40.63 -25.59
C TYR A 441 -21.87 40.29 -27.07
N PHE A 442 -21.08 39.30 -27.47
CA PHE A 442 -21.04 38.82 -28.85
C PHE A 442 -22.41 38.31 -29.30
N TYR A 443 -23.10 37.51 -28.47
CA TYR A 443 -24.46 37.07 -28.79
C TYR A 443 -25.46 38.23 -28.82
N ALA A 444 -25.34 39.21 -27.93
CA ALA A 444 -26.18 40.41 -27.95
C ALA A 444 -26.03 41.20 -29.27
N LEU A 445 -24.80 41.31 -29.78
CA LEU A 445 -24.46 42.03 -31.01
C LEU A 445 -24.84 41.28 -32.30
N THR A 446 -24.79 39.95 -32.26
CA THR A 446 -25.08 39.08 -33.42
C THR A 446 -26.51 38.54 -33.42
N ALA A 447 -27.30 38.85 -32.40
CA ALA A 447 -28.71 38.51 -32.35
C ALA A 447 -29.45 39.09 -33.57
N PRO A 448 -30.45 38.37 -34.10
CA PRO A 448 -31.24 38.85 -35.22
C PRO A 448 -31.92 40.18 -34.85
N PRO A 449 -32.08 41.11 -35.82
CA PRO A 449 -32.73 42.38 -35.56
C PRO A 449 -34.17 42.14 -35.09
N LEU A 450 -34.57 42.84 -34.03
CA LEU A 450 -35.91 42.76 -33.48
C LEU A 450 -36.92 43.41 -34.44
N LYS A 451 -38.16 42.90 -34.44
CA LYS A 451 -39.22 43.41 -35.30
C LYS A 451 -39.38 44.93 -35.10
N ASN A 452 -39.45 45.68 -36.19
CA ASN A 452 -39.59 47.13 -36.21
C ASN A 452 -38.37 47.94 -35.69
N LEU A 453 -37.23 47.30 -35.42
CA LEU A 453 -35.97 47.97 -35.06
C LEU A 453 -34.95 47.87 -36.20
N SER A 454 -34.12 48.91 -36.35
CA SER A 454 -32.94 48.80 -37.22
C SER A 454 -31.92 47.84 -36.61
N SER A 455 -30.96 47.37 -37.41
CA SER A 455 -29.87 46.52 -36.91
C SER A 455 -29.12 47.20 -35.75
N PHE A 456 -28.80 48.48 -35.88
CA PHE A 456 -28.14 49.25 -34.83
C PHE A 456 -29.01 49.42 -33.57
N GLN A 457 -30.31 49.71 -33.72
CA GLN A 457 -31.23 49.83 -32.58
C GLN A 457 -31.40 48.51 -31.82
N SER A 458 -31.45 47.40 -32.55
CA SER A 458 -31.55 46.06 -31.97
C SER A 458 -30.29 45.68 -31.18
N GLN A 459 -29.11 46.01 -31.72
CA GLN A 459 -27.83 45.78 -31.06
C GLN A 459 -27.69 46.60 -29.78
N VAL A 460 -28.07 47.89 -29.81
CA VAL A 460 -28.09 48.76 -28.63
C VAL A 460 -29.04 48.19 -27.58
N TYR A 461 -30.27 47.83 -27.96
CA TYR A 461 -31.25 47.22 -27.05
C TYR A 461 -30.73 45.95 -26.39
N ASN A 462 -30.09 45.05 -27.14
CA ASN A 462 -29.58 43.79 -26.58
C ASN A 462 -28.38 44.00 -25.62
N LEU A 463 -27.64 45.10 -25.75
CA LEU A 463 -26.52 45.44 -24.85
C LEU A 463 -26.95 46.13 -23.56
N VAL A 464 -27.99 46.97 -23.61
CA VAL A 464 -29.07 47.03 -22.60
C VAL A 464 -28.92 46.18 -21.32
N PRO A 465 -28.40 46.63 -20.15
CA PRO A 465 -28.58 45.87 -18.91
C PRO A 465 -30.07 45.73 -18.55
N GLU A 466 -30.46 44.64 -17.89
CA GLU A 466 -31.85 44.46 -17.43
C GLU A 466 -32.20 45.38 -16.24
N THR A 467 -31.17 45.84 -15.51
CA THR A 467 -31.32 46.77 -14.39
C THR A 467 -31.50 48.20 -14.89
N PRO A 468 -32.38 49.00 -14.26
CA PRO A 468 -32.46 50.44 -14.54
C PRO A 468 -31.08 51.09 -14.43
N THR A 469 -30.62 51.71 -15.50
CA THR A 469 -29.25 52.25 -15.59
C THR A 469 -29.30 53.71 -16.04
N GLU A 470 -28.43 54.56 -15.48
CA GLU A 470 -28.34 55.97 -15.86
C GLU A 470 -27.84 56.11 -17.31
N ILE A 471 -28.34 57.10 -18.06
CA ILE A 471 -27.96 57.31 -19.46
C ILE A 471 -26.43 57.47 -19.67
N ASN A 472 -25.72 58.10 -18.72
CA ASN A 472 -24.28 58.30 -18.80
C ASN A 472 -23.51 57.00 -18.58
N GLU A 473 -23.94 56.18 -17.61
CA GLU A 473 -23.35 54.86 -17.35
C GLU A 473 -23.60 53.92 -18.52
N LEU A 474 -24.80 53.97 -19.10
CA LEU A 474 -25.15 53.20 -20.28
C LEU A 474 -24.35 53.63 -21.51
N PHE A 475 -24.10 54.94 -21.65
CA PHE A 475 -23.27 55.49 -22.71
C PHE A 475 -21.84 54.99 -22.65
N GLU A 476 -21.17 55.14 -21.50
CA GLU A 476 -19.82 54.65 -21.29
C GLU A 476 -19.75 53.13 -21.53
N PHE A 477 -20.70 52.38 -20.97
CA PHE A 477 -20.76 50.93 -21.13
C PHE A 477 -20.88 50.48 -22.60
N ILE A 478 -21.84 51.03 -23.36
CA ILE A 478 -22.08 50.63 -24.75
C ILE A 478 -20.94 51.08 -25.67
N ARG A 479 -20.41 52.28 -25.42
CA ARG A 479 -19.28 52.82 -26.18
C ARG A 479 -18.04 51.94 -26.03
N ASP A 480 -17.72 51.57 -24.80
CA ASP A 480 -16.53 50.79 -24.49
C ASP A 480 -16.67 49.31 -24.88
N THR A 481 -17.90 48.79 -24.88
CA THR A 481 -18.17 47.37 -25.21
C THR A 481 -18.27 47.10 -26.71
N ALA A 482 -18.83 48.02 -27.50
CA ALA A 482 -19.18 47.71 -28.89
C ALA A 482 -19.08 48.87 -29.89
N PHE A 483 -19.25 50.12 -29.47
CA PHE A 483 -19.39 51.25 -30.38
C PHE A 483 -18.53 52.44 -29.98
N SER A 484 -17.22 52.35 -30.23
CA SER A 484 -16.23 53.38 -29.85
C SER A 484 -16.49 54.77 -30.45
N SER A 485 -17.24 54.85 -31.56
CA SER A 485 -17.65 56.11 -32.21
C SER A 485 -19.04 56.61 -31.79
N LEU A 486 -19.68 55.97 -30.80
CA LEU A 486 -20.99 56.38 -30.29
C LEU A 486 -20.89 57.74 -29.60
N THR A 487 -21.86 58.61 -29.88
CA THR A 487 -22.04 59.89 -29.17
C THR A 487 -23.26 59.82 -28.25
N LEU A 488 -23.24 60.58 -27.15
CA LEU A 488 -24.35 60.62 -26.19
C LEU A 488 -25.66 61.06 -26.86
N SER A 489 -25.59 62.01 -27.79
CA SER A 489 -26.75 62.43 -28.59
C SER A 489 -27.32 61.31 -29.45
N ASN A 490 -26.46 60.51 -30.09
CA ASN A 490 -26.90 59.38 -30.92
C ASN A 490 -27.54 58.29 -30.07
N LEU A 491 -26.95 57.98 -28.90
CA LEU A 491 -27.53 57.03 -27.97
C LEU A 491 -28.90 57.50 -27.48
N ASN A 492 -29.03 58.76 -27.05
CA ASN A 492 -30.30 59.32 -26.58
C ASN A 492 -31.40 59.23 -27.65
N ASN A 493 -31.05 59.51 -28.91
CA ASN A 493 -31.98 59.34 -30.04
C ASN A 493 -32.41 57.88 -30.24
N VAL A 494 -31.49 56.93 -30.06
CA VAL A 494 -31.79 55.49 -30.12
C VAL A 494 -32.69 55.08 -28.95
N LEU A 495 -32.40 55.51 -27.73
CA LEU A 495 -33.20 55.19 -26.54
C LEU A 495 -34.63 55.72 -26.64
N LYS A 496 -34.81 56.98 -27.05
CA LYS A 496 -36.13 57.56 -27.35
C LYS A 496 -36.86 56.81 -28.47
N SER A 497 -36.13 56.34 -29.49
CA SER A 497 -36.73 55.53 -30.54
C SER A 497 -37.13 54.13 -30.06
N LEU A 498 -36.41 53.54 -29.09
CA LEU A 498 -36.76 52.26 -28.47
C LEU A 498 -37.99 52.41 -27.58
N GLU A 499 -38.08 53.52 -26.84
CA GLU A 499 -39.23 53.88 -26.03
C GLU A 499 -40.49 54.10 -26.86
N ASN A 500 -40.42 54.93 -27.92
CA ASN A 500 -41.56 55.16 -28.82
C ASN A 500 -42.09 53.88 -29.47
N LYS A 501 -41.27 52.83 -29.53
CA LYS A 501 -41.61 51.52 -30.10
C LYS A 501 -41.97 50.48 -29.04
N GLY A 502 -42.00 50.85 -27.75
CA GLY A 502 -42.44 50.01 -26.64
C GLY A 502 -41.39 49.01 -26.13
N PHE A 503 -40.10 49.20 -26.44
CA PHE A 503 -39.02 48.30 -26.00
C PHE A 503 -38.37 48.75 -24.69
N MET A 504 -38.40 50.04 -24.39
CA MET A 504 -37.73 50.64 -23.23
C MET A 504 -38.66 51.66 -22.57
N THR A 505 -38.41 51.98 -21.31
CA THR A 505 -39.05 53.09 -20.60
C THR A 505 -38.00 53.88 -19.84
N HIS A 506 -38.30 55.15 -19.54
CA HIS A 506 -37.48 55.94 -18.63
C HIS A 506 -38.28 56.36 -17.39
N SER A 507 -37.57 56.53 -16.28
CA SER A 507 -38.09 57.12 -15.05
C SER A 507 -37.15 58.22 -14.57
N GLU A 508 -37.72 59.29 -14.03
CA GLU A 508 -36.96 60.35 -13.35
C GLU A 508 -36.88 60.01 -11.86
N ASP A 509 -35.66 59.89 -11.35
CA ASP A 509 -35.36 59.64 -9.94
C ASP A 509 -34.27 60.64 -9.50
N ASP A 510 -34.59 61.53 -8.56
CA ASP A 510 -33.68 62.55 -7.99
C ASP A 510 -32.68 63.17 -9.00
N ASP A 511 -33.20 63.88 -10.01
CA ASP A 511 -32.47 64.56 -11.11
C ASP A 511 -31.75 63.64 -12.12
N LYS A 512 -32.00 62.32 -12.08
CA LYS A 512 -31.41 61.34 -13.01
C LYS A 512 -32.47 60.66 -13.87
N ILE A 513 -32.12 60.47 -15.15
CA ILE A 513 -32.94 59.69 -16.10
C ILE A 513 -32.41 58.26 -16.13
N LEU A 514 -33.19 57.35 -15.55
CA LEU A 514 -32.92 55.91 -15.55
C LEU A 514 -33.67 55.25 -16.70
N TRP A 515 -32.97 54.42 -17.47
CA TRP A 515 -33.54 53.66 -18.58
C TRP A 515 -33.65 52.19 -18.18
N SER A 516 -34.81 51.59 -18.44
CA SER A 516 -35.07 50.18 -18.18
C SER A 516 -35.75 49.50 -19.37
N LYS A 517 -35.43 48.21 -19.54
CA LYS A 517 -36.07 47.38 -20.56
C LYS A 517 -37.49 47.02 -20.16
N LEU A 518 -38.37 46.99 -21.16
CA LEU A 518 -39.68 46.38 -21.02
C LEU A 518 -39.58 44.91 -21.45
N SER A 519 -40.04 43.97 -20.62
CA SER A 519 -40.11 42.56 -21.02
C SER A 519 -41.04 42.43 -22.23
N ILE A 520 -40.46 42.02 -23.35
CA ILE A 520 -41.20 41.69 -24.57
C ILE A 520 -41.72 40.25 -24.38
N GLU A 521 -43.04 40.07 -24.30
CA GLU A 521 -43.68 38.75 -24.40
C GLU A 521 -43.60 38.17 -25.82
#